data_AF-A0A1X1WDJ2-F1
#
_entry.id   AF-A0A1X1WDJ2-F1
#
_cell.length_a   1.000
_cell.length_b   1.000
_cell.length_c   1.000
_cell.angle_alpha   90.00
_cell.angle_beta   90.00
_cell.angle_gamma   90.00
#
_symmetry.space_group_name_H-M   'P 1'
#
loop_
_entity.id
_entity.type
_entity.pdbx_description
1 polymer ?
#
loop_
_entity_poly.entity_id
_entity_poly.type
_entity_poly.pdbx_seq_one_letter_code
_entity_poly.pdbx_strand_id
1 'polypeptide(L)'
;MTTLLGPSRITAAYFVQAAIAFGLSLFGVLGGILFLPLDLWQRLFLLMSALFLVTSSFTLAKVIRDQHEAATVRGRLDEARLEKLMSEHDPFNS
;
A
#
# COMPACT_ATOMS: atom_id res chain seq x y z
N MET A 1 24.34 9.85 -13.84
CA MET A 1 23.30 10.78 -13.35
C MET A 1 22.07 9.95 -13.00
N THR A 2 22.02 9.42 -11.79
CA THR A 2 20.87 8.67 -11.25
C THR A 2 19.90 9.69 -10.69
N THR A 3 18.77 9.87 -11.36
CA THR A 3 17.71 10.78 -10.94
C THR A 3 17.10 10.25 -9.65
N LEU A 4 17.45 10.83 -8.50
CA LEU A 4 16.77 10.58 -7.23
C LEU A 4 15.36 11.18 -7.32
N LEU A 5 14.44 10.42 -7.91
CA LEU A 5 13.02 10.73 -7.87
C LEU A 5 12.61 10.72 -6.39
N GLY A 6 12.54 11.91 -5.80
CA GLY A 6 12.06 12.09 -4.44
C GLY A 6 10.70 11.41 -4.24
N PRO A 7 10.39 10.95 -3.03
CA PRO A 7 9.17 10.20 -2.76
C PRO A 7 7.96 10.96 -3.29
N SER A 8 7.19 10.32 -4.19
CA SER A 8 5.96 10.87 -4.74
C SER A 8 4.97 11.09 -3.60
N ARG A 9 4.80 12.36 -3.19
CA ARG A 9 3.87 12.75 -2.13
C ARG A 9 2.46 12.61 -2.66
N ILE A 10 1.73 11.62 -2.16
CA ILE A 10 0.28 11.54 -2.39
C ILE A 10 -0.35 12.80 -1.81
N THR A 11 -1.02 13.57 -2.66
CA THR A 11 -1.71 14.79 -2.23
C THR A 11 -2.94 14.42 -1.40
N ALA A 12 -3.24 15.18 -0.34
CA ALA A 12 -4.39 14.92 0.54
C ALA A 12 -5.72 14.81 -0.22
N ALA A 13 -5.90 15.60 -1.30
CA ALA A 13 -7.07 15.54 -2.17
C ALA A 13 -7.26 14.16 -2.83
N TYR A 14 -6.17 13.54 -3.32
CA TYR A 14 -6.24 12.23 -3.95
C TYR A 14 -6.56 11.12 -2.95
N PHE A 15 -6.01 11.22 -1.73
CA PHE A 15 -6.35 10.30 -0.64
C PHE A 15 -7.83 10.37 -0.28
N VAL A 16 -8.38 11.57 -0.13
CA VAL A 16 -9.82 11.77 0.17
C VAL A 16 -10.69 11.24 -0.97
N GLN A 17 -10.33 11.51 -2.23
CA GLN A 17 -11.03 10.97 -3.39
C GLN A 17 -11.06 9.43 -3.37
N ALA A 18 -9.91 8.79 -3.10
CA ALA A 18 -9.83 7.33 -3.03
C ALA A 18 -10.68 6.76 -1.88
N ALA A 19 -10.70 7.42 -0.72
CA ALA A 19 -11.54 7.02 0.42
C ALA A 19 -13.04 7.13 0.09
N ILE A 20 -13.46 8.21 -0.59
CA ILE A 20 -14.84 8.41 -1.03
C ILE A 20 -15.22 7.33 -2.06
N ALA A 21 -14.38 7.08 -3.07
CA ALA A 21 -14.64 6.07 -4.10
C ALA A 21 -14.76 4.66 -3.49
N PHE A 22 -13.88 4.32 -2.54
CA PHE A 22 -13.97 3.06 -1.81
C PHE A 22 -15.27 2.95 -1.01
N GLY A 23 -15.66 4.02 -0.31
CA GLY A 23 -16.93 4.08 0.42
C GLY A 23 -18.14 3.85 -0.50
N LEU A 24 -18.21 4.57 -1.63
CA LEU A 24 -19.25 4.40 -2.63
C LEU A 24 -19.30 2.97 -3.19
N SER A 25 -18.15 2.37 -3.50
CA SER A 25 -18.07 0.99 -3.97
C SER A 25 -18.58 0.01 -2.91
N LEU A 26 -18.20 0.19 -1.65
CA LEU A 26 -18.63 -0.68 -0.55
C LEU A 26 -20.14 -0.57 -0.31
N PHE A 27 -20.68 0.66 -0.31
CA PHE A 27 -22.12 0.89 -0.26
C PHE A 27 -22.85 0.30 -1.45
N GLY A 28 -22.28 0.38 -2.66
CA GLY A 28 -22.85 -0.24 -3.86
C GLY A 28 -22.96 -1.76 -3.75
N VAL A 29 -21.90 -2.42 -3.27
CA VAL A 29 -21.91 -3.88 -3.03
C VAL A 29 -22.93 -4.26 -1.96
N LEU A 30 -22.91 -3.59 -0.81
CA LEU A 30 -23.85 -3.86 0.29
C LEU A 30 -25.29 -3.60 -0.13
N GLY A 31 -25.56 -2.48 -0.80
CA GLY A 31 -26.87 -2.15 -1.36
C GLY A 31 -27.32 -3.21 -2.36
N GLY A 32 -26.45 -3.61 -3.29
CA GLY A 32 -26.74 -4.67 -4.26
C GLY A 32 -27.13 -5.99 -3.59
N ILE A 33 -26.40 -6.40 -2.55
CA ILE A 33 -26.71 -7.62 -1.77
C ILE A 33 -28.08 -7.51 -1.07
N LEU A 34 -28.44 -6.33 -0.57
CA LEU A 34 -29.72 -6.11 0.12
C LEU A 34 -30.93 -6.07 -0.82
N PHE A 35 -30.77 -5.46 -2.01
CA PHE A 35 -31.83 -5.36 -3.01
C PHE A 35 -32.03 -6.66 -3.82
N LEU A 36 -31.07 -7.58 -3.79
CA LEU A 36 -31.21 -8.87 -4.46
C LEU A 36 -32.21 -9.78 -3.72
N PRO A 37 -33.18 -10.40 -4.43
CA PRO A 37 -34.10 -11.38 -3.86
C PRO A 37 -33.37 -12.72 -3.69
N LEU A 38 -32.62 -12.84 -2.59
CA LEU A 38 -31.85 -14.04 -2.22
C LEU A 38 -32.34 -14.60 -0.89
N ASP A 39 -32.14 -15.89 -0.68
CA ASP A 39 -32.35 -16.51 0.62
C ASP A 39 -31.33 -15.99 1.64
N LEU A 40 -31.72 -16.07 2.92
CA LEU A 40 -30.90 -15.58 4.02
C LEU A 40 -29.49 -16.19 4.03
N TRP A 41 -29.37 -17.49 3.71
CA TRP A 41 -28.07 -18.16 3.68
C TRP A 41 -27.15 -17.65 2.58
N GLN A 42 -27.67 -17.48 1.36
CA GLN A 42 -26.88 -16.97 0.24
C GLN A 42 -26.46 -15.51 0.50
N ARG A 43 -27.37 -14.72 1.07
CA ARG A 43 -27.09 -13.33 1.47
C ARG A 43 -25.96 -13.24 2.49
N LEU A 44 -26.00 -14.08 3.53
CA LEU A 44 -24.94 -14.13 4.55
C LEU A 44 -23.60 -14.59 3.98
N PHE A 45 -23.59 -15.57 3.08
CA PHE A 45 -22.39 -16.03 2.40
C PHE A 45 -21.74 -14.90 1.57
N LEU A 46 -22.54 -14.16 0.79
CA LEU A 46 -22.05 -13.03 0.00
C LEU A 46 -21.53 -11.89 0.89
N LEU A 47 -22.24 -11.58 1.97
CA LEU A 47 -21.81 -10.57 2.95
C LEU A 47 -20.45 -10.93 3.57
N MET A 48 -20.31 -12.16 4.07
CA MET A 48 -19.06 -12.63 4.67
C MET A 48 -17.91 -12.67 3.66
N SER A 49 -18.18 -13.15 2.45
CA SER A 49 -17.19 -13.18 1.36
C SER A 49 -16.73 -11.78 0.99
N ALA A 50 -17.65 -10.81 0.86
CA ALA A 50 -17.33 -9.42 0.55
C ALA A 50 -16.49 -8.76 1.66
N LEU A 51 -16.89 -8.94 2.93
CA LEU A 51 -16.14 -8.41 4.08
C LEU A 51 -14.73 -9.00 4.17
N PHE A 52 -14.59 -10.31 3.98
CA PHE A 52 -13.30 -10.98 4.00
C PHE A 52 -12.40 -10.53 2.83
N LEU A 53 -12.98 -10.42 1.63
CA LEU A 53 -12.26 -9.97 0.44
C LEU A 53 -11.72 -8.53 0.61
N VAL A 54 -12.53 -7.62 1.15
CA VAL A 54 -12.13 -6.25 1.46
C VAL A 54 -11.00 -6.22 2.48
N THR A 55 -11.15 -6.97 3.58
CA THR A 55 -10.15 -7.04 4.66
C THR A 55 -8.81 -7.60 4.16
N SER A 56 -8.85 -8.67 3.36
CA SER A 56 -7.67 -9.28 2.75
C SER A 56 -6.98 -8.32 1.76
N SER A 57 -7.77 -7.58 0.96
CA SER A 57 -7.24 -6.60 0.00
C SER A 57 -6.48 -5.46 0.71
N PHE A 58 -6.99 -4.95 1.83
CA PHE A 58 -6.27 -3.95 2.64
C PHE A 58 -5.00 -4.50 3.27
N THR A 59 -5.05 -5.75 3.75
CA THR A 59 -3.88 -6.43 4.32
C THR A 59 -2.79 -6.57 3.26
N LEU A 60 -3.16 -7.02 2.05
CA LEU A 60 -2.25 -7.13 0.92
C LEU A 60 -1.69 -5.75 0.51
N ALA A 61 -2.52 -4.72 0.44
CA ALA A 61 -2.08 -3.36 0.14
C ALA A 61 -1.07 -2.84 1.19
N LYS A 62 -1.28 -3.16 2.47
CA LYS A 62 -0.34 -2.85 3.54
C LYS A 62 0.99 -3.58 3.34
N VAL A 63 0.96 -4.89 3.07
CA VAL A 63 2.17 -5.68 2.79
C VAL A 63 2.96 -5.08 1.62
N ILE A 64 2.28 -4.71 0.53
CA ILE A 64 2.94 -4.09 -0.63
C ILE A 64 3.58 -2.75 -0.26
N ARG A 65 2.87 -1.89 0.49
CA ARG A 65 3.40 -0.62 0.96
C ARG A 65 4.60 -0.80 1.88
N ASP A 66 4.51 -1.72 2.83
CA ASP A 66 5.58 -2.04 3.77
C ASP A 66 6.82 -2.56 3.02
N GLN A 67 6.65 -3.33 1.92
CA GLN A 67 7.74 -3.75 1.04
C GLN A 67 8.40 -2.57 0.29
N HIS A 68 7.61 -1.63 -0.24
CA HIS A 68 8.15 -0.43 -0.90
C HIS A 68 8.94 0.47 0.07
N GLU A 69 8.43 0.65 1.28
CA GLU A 69 9.11 1.41 2.33
C GLU A 69 10.42 0.70 2.75
N ALA A 70 10.39 -0.62 2.95
CA ALA A 70 11.59 -1.40 3.29
C ALA A 70 12.67 -1.35 2.19
N ALA A 71 12.29 -1.44 0.91
CA ALA A 71 13.22 -1.33 -0.21
C ALA A 71 13.92 0.05 -0.26
N THR A 72 13.16 1.12 -0.01
CA THR A 72 13.70 2.49 0.02
C THR A 72 14.68 2.69 1.17
N VAL A 73 14.39 2.13 2.35
CA VAL A 73 15.26 2.24 3.53
C VAL A 73 16.57 1.46 3.32
N ARG A 74 16.51 0.27 2.71
CA ARG A 74 17.70 -0.54 2.40
C ARG A 74 18.66 0.19 1.46
N GLY A 75 18.15 0.82 0.39
CA GLY A 75 18.98 1.59 -0.53
C GLY A 75 19.77 2.72 0.15
N ARG A 76 19.13 3.46 1.06
CA ARG A 76 19.80 4.52 1.84
C ARG A 76 20.85 3.98 2.81
N LEU A 77 20.61 2.80 3.39
CA LEU A 77 21.57 2.15 4.28
C LEU A 77 22.79 1.66 3.50
N ASP A 78 22.57 1.09 2.32
CA ASP A 78 23.64 0.63 1.43
C ASP A 78 24.50 1.81 0.97
N GLU A 79 23.89 2.93 0.58
CA GLU A 79 24.61 4.18 0.24
C GLU A 79 25.44 4.69 1.41
N ALA A 80 24.88 4.80 2.62
CA ALA A 80 25.60 5.26 3.80
C ALA A 80 26.73 4.30 4.23
N ARG A 81 26.54 2.99 4.06
CA ARG A 81 27.60 2.00 4.31
C ARG A 81 28.70 2.07 3.26
N LEU A 82 28.35 2.26 2.00
CA LEU A 82 29.30 2.49 0.92
C LEU A 82 30.12 3.76 1.18
N GLU A 83 29.48 4.85 1.56
CA GLU A 83 30.15 6.10 1.93
C GLU A 83 31.12 5.90 3.09
N LYS A 84 30.70 5.16 4.13
CA LYS A 84 31.60 4.82 5.23
C LYS A 84 32.80 3.99 4.76
N LEU A 85 32.58 2.95 3.96
CA LEU A 85 33.66 2.12 3.42
C LEU A 85 34.63 2.93 2.54
N MET A 86 34.11 3.86 1.73
CA MET A 86 34.92 4.78 0.92
C MET A 86 35.69 5.78 1.78
N SER A 87 35.10 6.27 2.88
CA SER A 87 35.78 7.19 3.80
C SER A 87 36.86 6.52 4.65
N GLU A 88 36.70 5.22 4.94
CA GLU A 88 37.63 4.43 5.75
C GLU A 88 38.77 3.85 4.89
N HIS A 89 38.54 3.67 3.58
CA HIS A 89 39.58 3.44 2.57
C HIS A 89 39.97 4.76 1.89
N ASP A 90 40.76 5.59 2.55
CA ASP A 90 41.44 6.73 1.93
C ASP A 90 42.88 6.31 1.52
N PRO A 91 43.14 5.98 0.23
CA PRO A 91 44.44 5.50 -0.22
C PRO A 91 45.53 6.58 -0.33
N PHE A 92 45.27 7.84 0.08
CA PHE A 92 46.22 8.95 -0.03
C PHE A 92 46.87 9.38 1.30
N ASN A 93 46.57 8.72 2.42
CA ASN A 93 47.27 8.94 3.69
C ASN A 93 48.17 7.75 4.05
N SER A 94 49.21 7.55 3.23
CA SER A 94 50.42 6.78 3.57
C SER A 94 51.55 7.73 3.95
#